data_AF-A0A4V3HAM5-F1
#
_entry.id   AF-A0A4V3HAM5-F1
#
_cell.length_a   1.000
_cell.length_b   1.000
_cell.length_c   1.000
_cell.angle_alpha   90.00
_cell.angle_beta   90.00
_cell.angle_gamma   90.00
#
_symmetry.space_group_name_H-M   'P 1'
#
loop_
_entity.id
_entity.type
_entity.pdbx_description
1 polymer ?
#
loop_
_entity_poly.entity_id
_entity_poly.type
_entity_poly.pdbx_seq_one_letter_code
_entity_poly.pdbx_strand_id
1 'polypeptide(L)'
;MPLILFNKPFQVLCQFSPQDGRLTLADHLTIPGIYPAGRLDADSEGLLLLTDDGRLQHEISHPDRKEAKTYLVQVDGVPDAASLARLQAPLDLGDFTTKPCKAVRIAEPDWLWPRNPPIRARADKPTSWLAITLKEGKNRQVRRMTAAVGLPTLRLVRSAIGPFSLASHPLLPGEWCEVPAENIGKT
;
A
#
# COMPACT_ATOMS: atom_id res chain seq x y z
N MET A 1 -10.97 21.62 3.68
CA MET A 1 -10.21 20.81 4.64
C MET A 1 -9.16 20.06 3.84
N PRO A 2 -7.86 20.24 4.16
CA PRO A 2 -6.80 19.60 3.40
C PRO A 2 -6.79 18.09 3.66
N LEU A 3 -6.50 17.32 2.62
CA LEU A 3 -6.12 15.93 2.73
C LEU A 3 -4.59 15.87 2.77
N ILE A 4 -4.03 15.05 3.65
CA ILE A 4 -2.59 14.87 3.75
C ILE A 4 -2.21 13.57 3.05
N LEU A 5 -1.29 13.68 2.11
CA LEU A 5 -0.60 12.55 1.51
C LEU A 5 0.69 12.33 2.29
N PHE A 6 0.87 11.13 2.84
CA PHE A 6 2.08 10.76 3.57
C PHE A 6 2.69 9.50 2.96
N ASN A 7 3.99 9.52 2.70
CA ASN A 7 4.70 8.30 2.31
C ASN A 7 5.22 7.58 3.57
N LYS A 8 4.45 6.61 4.09
CA LYS A 8 4.77 5.89 5.32
C LYS A 8 6.04 5.04 5.15
N PRO A 9 7.09 5.24 5.96
CA PRO A 9 8.27 4.38 5.94
C PRO A 9 7.97 2.94 6.40
N PHE A 10 8.90 2.04 6.11
CA PHE A 10 8.91 0.67 6.61
C PHE A 10 9.06 0.66 8.15
N GLN A 11 8.45 -0.32 8.82
CA GLN A 11 8.42 -0.52 10.28
C GLN A 11 7.71 0.55 11.14
N VAL A 12 7.27 1.65 10.54
CA VAL A 12 6.43 2.67 11.21
C VAL A 12 5.00 2.17 11.36
N LEU A 13 4.48 2.21 12.58
CA LEU A 13 3.10 1.84 12.92
C LEU A 13 2.11 2.89 12.37
N CYS A 14 0.99 2.42 11.83
CA CYS A 14 -0.10 3.29 11.37
C CYS A 14 -1.01 3.73 12.54
N GLN A 15 -0.44 4.47 13.49
CA GLN A 15 -1.10 5.07 14.64
C GLN A 15 -0.29 6.26 15.16
N PHE A 16 -0.92 7.18 15.91
CA PHE A 16 -0.23 8.29 16.58
C PHE A 16 0.12 7.97 18.04
N SER A 17 -0.61 7.04 18.67
CA SER A 17 -0.33 6.66 20.06
C SER A 17 1.04 5.98 20.18
N PRO A 18 1.86 6.37 21.16
CA PRO A 18 3.19 5.83 21.34
C PRO A 18 3.13 4.32 21.64
N GLN A 19 4.16 3.60 21.20
CA GLN A 19 4.35 2.18 21.50
C GLN A 19 5.85 1.88 21.66
N ASP A 20 6.22 1.26 22.77
CA ASP A 20 7.62 1.03 23.13
C ASP A 20 8.41 0.30 22.03
N GLY A 21 9.58 0.86 21.71
CA GLY A 21 10.50 0.32 20.72
C GLY A 21 10.00 0.38 19.27
N ARG A 22 8.93 1.13 18.98
CA ARG A 22 8.33 1.24 17.64
C ARG A 22 8.12 2.69 17.24
N LEU A 23 8.52 3.03 16.03
CA LEU A 23 8.14 4.29 15.39
C LEU A 23 6.65 4.27 15.02
N THR A 24 6.05 5.45 15.06
CA THR A 24 4.64 5.75 14.87
C THR A 24 4.49 6.90 13.87
N LEU A 25 3.25 7.29 13.55
CA LEU A 25 2.99 8.45 12.71
C LEU A 25 3.44 9.76 13.37
N ALA A 26 3.44 9.82 14.71
CA ALA A 26 3.82 11.02 15.46
C ALA A 26 5.33 11.36 15.32
N ASP A 27 6.16 10.38 14.96
CA ASP A 27 7.59 10.59 14.71
C ASP A 27 7.87 11.30 13.38
N HIS A 28 6.85 11.43 12.51
CA HIS A 28 6.98 12.03 11.18
C HIS A 28 6.00 13.18 10.92
N LEU A 29 4.87 13.21 11.63
CA LEU A 29 3.77 14.14 11.40
C LEU A 29 3.49 14.92 12.68
N THR A 30 3.70 16.24 12.65
CA THR A 30 3.45 17.16 13.78
C THR A 30 2.09 17.86 13.69
N ILE A 31 1.29 17.55 12.67
CA ILE A 31 -0.01 18.19 12.43
C ILE A 31 -1.01 17.66 13.46
N PRO A 32 -1.65 18.53 14.26
CA PRO A 32 -2.59 18.08 15.29
C PRO A 32 -3.92 17.62 14.69
N GLY A 33 -4.58 16.68 15.36
CA GLY A 33 -5.98 16.31 15.08
C GLY A 33 -6.22 15.45 13.83
N ILE A 34 -5.18 15.11 13.08
CA ILE A 34 -5.31 14.26 11.90
C ILE A 34 -5.25 12.78 12.25
N TYR A 35 -5.87 11.94 11.41
CA TYR A 35 -5.88 10.50 11.56
C TYR A 35 -5.90 9.80 10.21
N PRO A 36 -5.39 8.56 10.14
CA PRO A 36 -5.34 7.82 8.89
C PRO A 36 -6.73 7.47 8.36
N ALA A 37 -6.95 7.80 7.09
CA ALA A 37 -8.09 7.39 6.29
C ALA A 37 -7.81 6.01 5.64
N GLY A 38 -7.91 4.98 6.47
CA GLY A 38 -7.50 3.61 6.14
C GLY A 38 -6.09 3.29 6.62
N ARG A 39 -5.85 2.02 6.96
CA ARG A 39 -4.59 1.58 7.59
C ARG A 39 -3.59 1.05 6.56
N LEU A 40 -2.32 1.06 6.96
CA LEU A 40 -1.23 0.37 6.27
C LEU A 40 -0.41 -0.40 7.31
N ASP A 41 -0.08 -1.65 7.03
CA ASP A 41 0.67 -2.47 7.98
C ASP A 41 2.06 -1.89 8.22
N ALA A 42 2.62 -2.17 9.40
CA ALA A 42 3.94 -1.68 9.78
C ALA A 42 5.03 -2.12 8.80
N ASP A 43 4.95 -3.37 8.32
CA ASP A 43 5.89 -3.96 7.35
C ASP A 43 5.61 -3.57 5.89
N SER A 44 4.66 -2.67 5.66
CA SER A 44 4.33 -2.11 4.35
C SER A 44 4.75 -0.64 4.28
N GLU A 45 5.00 -0.15 3.08
CA GLU A 45 5.48 1.22 2.80
C GLU A 45 4.49 1.96 1.89
N GLY A 46 4.67 3.27 1.75
CA GLY A 46 4.02 4.04 0.71
C GLY A 46 2.83 4.88 1.17
N LEU A 47 1.99 5.23 0.21
CA LEU A 47 0.95 6.24 0.34
C LEU A 47 -0.07 5.89 1.43
N LEU A 48 -0.20 6.82 2.37
CA LEU A 48 -1.21 6.87 3.42
C LEU A 48 -1.92 8.21 3.33
N LEU A 49 -3.25 8.18 3.38
CA LEU A 49 -4.07 9.39 3.41
C LEU A 49 -4.41 9.70 4.87
N LEU A 50 -4.30 10.97 5.27
CA LEU A 50 -4.73 11.45 6.57
C LEU A 50 -5.63 12.67 6.43
N THR A 51 -6.54 12.84 7.38
CA THR A 51 -7.43 14.01 7.44
C THR A 51 -7.87 14.22 8.89
N ASP A 52 -8.30 15.43 9.19
CA ASP A 52 -9.00 15.81 10.43
C ASP A 52 -10.54 15.67 10.30
N ASP A 53 -11.08 15.49 9.09
CA ASP A 53 -12.53 15.38 8.82
C ASP A 53 -13.05 13.92 8.91
N GLY A 54 -13.93 13.70 9.90
CA GLY A 54 -14.43 12.36 10.25
C GLY A 54 -15.31 11.76 9.18
N ARG A 55 -16.02 12.63 8.46
CA ARG A 55 -16.86 12.23 7.36
C ARG A 55 -16.01 11.78 6.19
N LEU A 56 -14.99 12.58 5.83
CA LEU A 56 -14.08 12.25 4.74
C LEU A 56 -13.30 10.96 5.03
N GLN A 57 -12.82 10.78 6.26
CA GLN A 57 -12.15 9.54 6.65
C GLN A 57 -13.08 8.33 6.53
N HIS A 58 -14.33 8.44 7.00
CA HIS A 58 -15.31 7.37 6.87
C HIS A 58 -15.60 7.07 5.40
N GLU A 59 -15.76 8.09 4.56
CA GLU A 59 -15.98 7.95 3.11
C GLU A 59 -14.83 7.22 2.41
N ILE A 60 -13.57 7.57 2.72
CA ILE A 60 -12.36 6.93 2.15
C ILE A 60 -12.19 5.48 2.63
N SER A 61 -12.45 5.25 3.92
CA SER A 61 -12.21 3.95 4.55
C SER A 61 -13.41 2.99 4.42
N HIS A 62 -14.55 3.47 3.92
CA HIS A 62 -15.78 2.68 3.85
C HIS A 62 -15.57 1.38 3.05
N PRO A 63 -15.99 0.22 3.59
CA PRO A 63 -15.90 -1.05 2.89
C PRO A 63 -16.64 -1.11 1.54
N ASP A 64 -17.61 -0.23 1.31
CA ASP A 64 -18.38 -0.24 0.06
C ASP A 64 -17.86 0.77 -0.98
N ARG A 65 -17.16 1.83 -0.54
CA ARG A 65 -16.58 2.86 -1.40
C ARG A 65 -15.10 2.62 -1.64
N LYS A 66 -14.79 1.45 -2.20
CA LYS A 66 -13.40 0.99 -2.31
C LYS A 66 -12.69 1.62 -3.50
N GLU A 67 -12.15 2.82 -3.25
CA GLU A 67 -11.15 3.42 -4.12
C GLU A 67 -10.08 2.41 -4.52
N ALA A 68 -9.71 2.41 -5.80
CA ALA A 68 -8.70 1.53 -6.32
C ALA A 68 -7.35 1.82 -5.65
N LYS A 69 -6.67 0.78 -5.20
CA LYS A 69 -5.36 0.87 -4.55
C LYS A 69 -4.36 0.10 -5.38
N THR A 70 -3.30 0.76 -5.82
CA THR A 70 -2.22 0.11 -6.55
C THR A 70 -1.05 -0.12 -5.61
N TYR A 71 -0.54 -1.35 -5.64
CA TYR A 71 0.59 -1.81 -4.86
C TYR A 71 1.72 -2.22 -5.80
N LEU A 72 2.91 -1.73 -5.54
CA LEU A 72 4.15 -2.27 -6.08
C LEU A 72 4.63 -3.36 -5.13
N VAL A 73 4.80 -4.56 -5.66
CA VAL A 73 5.08 -5.77 -4.88
C VAL A 73 6.35 -6.40 -5.42
N GLN A 74 7.39 -6.43 -4.58
CA GLN A 74 8.58 -7.22 -4.88
C GLN A 74 8.35 -8.62 -4.33
N VAL A 75 8.46 -9.63 -5.19
CA VAL A 75 8.23 -11.04 -4.85
C VAL A 75 9.51 -11.87 -5.00
N ASP A 76 9.62 -12.94 -4.23
CA ASP A 76 10.65 -13.98 -4.40
C ASP A 76 10.24 -14.91 -5.55
N GLY A 77 11.00 -14.89 -6.65
CA GLY A 77 10.73 -15.63 -7.88
C GLY A 77 10.38 -14.77 -9.10
N VAL A 78 10.04 -15.45 -10.20
CA VAL A 78 9.63 -14.83 -11.48
C VAL A 78 8.18 -15.22 -11.78
N PRO A 79 7.27 -14.25 -11.90
CA PRO A 79 5.89 -14.52 -12.29
C PRO A 79 5.81 -14.96 -13.75
N ASP A 80 5.07 -16.02 -14.00
CA ASP A 80 4.68 -16.51 -15.32
C ASP A 80 3.24 -16.10 -15.67
N ALA A 81 2.79 -16.44 -16.89
CA ALA A 81 1.43 -16.11 -17.32
C ALA A 81 0.35 -16.78 -16.45
N ALA A 82 0.60 -18.00 -15.95
CA ALA A 82 -0.35 -18.76 -15.14
C ALA A 82 -0.55 -18.15 -13.75
N SER A 83 0.54 -17.81 -13.05
CA SER A 83 0.49 -17.12 -11.75
C SER A 83 -0.15 -15.73 -11.86
N LEU A 84 0.15 -14.97 -12.92
CA LEU A 84 -0.52 -13.69 -13.19
C LEU A 84 -2.02 -13.85 -13.45
N ALA A 85 -2.42 -14.85 -14.24
CA ALA A 85 -3.83 -15.14 -14.47
C ALA A 85 -4.54 -15.57 -13.17
N ARG A 86 -3.87 -16.38 -12.34
CA ARG A 86 -4.42 -16.82 -11.05
C ARG A 86 -4.62 -15.67 -10.07
N LEU A 87 -3.70 -14.69 -10.05
CA LEU A 87 -3.81 -13.46 -9.24
C LEU A 87 -4.98 -12.56 -9.69
N GLN A 88 -5.25 -12.51 -10.99
CA GLN A 88 -6.32 -11.68 -11.56
C GLN A 88 -7.72 -12.28 -11.34
N ALA A 89 -7.82 -13.61 -11.25
CA ALA A 89 -9.06 -14.32 -10.96
C ALA A 89 -9.40 -14.34 -9.46
N PRO A 90 -10.68 -14.56 -9.08
CA PRO A 90 -11.06 -14.80 -7.68
C PRO A 90 -10.21 -15.91 -7.05
N LEU A 91 -9.54 -15.60 -5.94
CA LEU A 91 -8.62 -16.48 -5.25
C LEU A 91 -9.15 -16.73 -3.84
N ASP A 92 -9.36 -17.99 -3.50
CA ASP A 92 -9.73 -18.40 -2.15
C ASP A 92 -8.50 -18.31 -1.24
N LEU A 93 -8.60 -17.51 -0.18
CA LEU A 93 -7.54 -17.34 0.81
C LEU A 93 -7.88 -18.03 2.14
N GLY A 94 -8.99 -18.77 2.22
CA GLY A 94 -9.47 -19.53 3.37
C GLY A 94 -10.63 -18.87 4.11
N ASP A 95 -10.46 -17.62 4.53
CA ASP A 95 -11.49 -16.82 5.23
C ASP A 95 -12.35 -15.96 4.29
N PHE A 96 -11.86 -15.70 3.07
CA PHE A 96 -12.63 -15.05 2.01
C PHE A 96 -12.04 -15.35 0.63
N THR A 97 -12.87 -15.17 -0.39
CA THR A 97 -12.46 -15.18 -1.80
C THR A 97 -12.25 -13.74 -2.28
N THR A 98 -11.11 -13.47 -2.91
CA THR A 98 -10.81 -12.14 -3.46
C THR A 98 -11.76 -11.80 -4.61
N LYS A 99 -12.01 -10.52 -4.82
CA LYS A 99 -12.57 -10.00 -6.07
C LYS A 99 -11.52 -10.10 -7.19
N PRO A 100 -11.94 -10.13 -8.46
CA PRO A 100 -11.02 -9.98 -9.57
C PRO A 100 -10.20 -8.70 -9.45
N CYS A 101 -8.96 -8.75 -9.92
CA CYS A 101 -8.05 -7.61 -9.84
C CYS A 101 -7.16 -7.49 -11.08
N LYS A 102 -6.40 -6.38 -11.16
CA LYS A 102 -5.33 -6.24 -12.16
C LYS A 102 -4.01 -6.60 -11.50
N ALA A 103 -3.25 -7.50 -12.11
CA ALA A 103 -1.90 -7.85 -11.70
C ALA A 103 -1.02 -7.94 -12.95
N VAL A 104 0.06 -7.17 -12.99
CA VAL A 104 1.00 -7.15 -14.12
C VAL A 104 2.43 -7.15 -13.62
N ARG A 105 3.33 -7.82 -14.35
CA ARG A 105 4.77 -7.68 -14.12
C ARG A 105 5.22 -6.30 -14.59
N ILE A 106 6.10 -5.67 -13.82
CA ILE A 106 6.69 -4.36 -14.14
C ILE A 106 8.20 -4.41 -13.95
N ALA A 107 8.92 -3.45 -14.53
CA ALA A 107 10.27 -3.13 -14.10
C ALA A 107 10.24 -2.48 -12.70
N GLU A 108 11.36 -2.51 -11.99
CA GLU A 108 11.52 -1.67 -10.81
C GLU A 108 11.40 -0.19 -11.21
N PRO A 109 10.53 0.61 -10.56
CA PRO A 109 10.38 2.00 -10.94
C PRO A 109 11.61 2.83 -10.53
N ASP A 110 12.09 3.69 -11.43
CA ASP A 110 13.30 4.51 -11.19
C ASP A 110 13.16 5.51 -10.03
N TRP A 111 11.93 5.91 -9.70
CA TRP A 111 11.62 6.81 -8.59
C TRP A 111 11.55 6.10 -7.23
N LEU A 112 11.66 4.76 -7.20
CA LEU A 112 11.51 3.99 -5.98
C LEU A 112 12.75 4.12 -5.09
N TRP A 113 12.53 4.45 -3.81
CA TRP A 113 13.60 4.58 -2.83
C TRP A 113 14.13 3.21 -2.35
N PRO A 114 15.39 3.14 -1.88
CA PRO A 114 15.91 1.95 -1.20
C PRO A 114 15.19 1.75 0.15
N ARG A 115 14.89 0.49 0.49
CA ARG A 115 14.29 0.17 1.80
C ARG A 115 15.38 0.04 2.87
N ASN A 116 15.12 0.55 4.07
CA ASN A 116 15.94 0.31 5.26
C ASN A 116 15.13 -0.43 6.35
N PRO A 117 15.57 -1.61 6.83
CA PRO A 117 16.64 -2.43 6.26
C PRO A 117 16.26 -2.96 4.85
N PRO A 118 17.25 -3.35 4.02
CA PRO A 118 16.98 -3.88 2.69
C PRO A 118 16.17 -5.18 2.75
N ILE A 119 15.65 -5.62 1.59
CA ILE A 119 15.02 -6.94 1.49
C ILE A 119 16.03 -8.04 1.77
N ARG A 120 15.56 -9.14 2.37
CA ARG A 120 16.35 -10.36 2.53
C ARG A 120 16.32 -11.13 1.21
N ALA A 121 17.09 -10.65 0.23
CA ALA A 121 17.27 -11.36 -1.03
C ALA A 121 18.19 -12.57 -0.81
N ARG A 122 17.92 -13.66 -1.53
CA ARG A 122 18.81 -14.83 -1.58
C ARG A 122 19.59 -14.78 -2.88
N ALA A 123 20.90 -14.98 -2.83
CA ALA A 123 21.78 -14.83 -4.00
C ALA A 123 21.43 -15.78 -5.15
N ASP A 124 20.82 -16.93 -4.83
CA ASP A 124 20.43 -17.99 -5.77
C ASP A 124 19.01 -17.82 -6.32
N LYS A 125 18.23 -16.82 -5.86
CA LYS A 125 16.83 -16.63 -6.30
C LYS A 125 16.58 -15.23 -6.85
N PRO A 126 16.05 -15.13 -8.09
CA PRO A 126 15.68 -13.84 -8.63
C PRO A 126 14.47 -13.26 -7.89
N THR A 127 14.39 -11.93 -7.82
CA THR A 127 13.19 -11.23 -7.39
C THR A 127 12.53 -10.53 -8.57
N SER A 128 11.21 -10.36 -8.53
CA SER A 128 10.47 -9.64 -9.57
C SER A 128 9.53 -8.60 -8.96
N TRP A 129 9.19 -7.60 -9.76
CA TRP A 129 8.21 -6.59 -9.40
C TRP A 129 6.86 -6.82 -10.09
N LEU A 130 5.79 -6.66 -9.31
CA LEU A 130 4.41 -6.68 -9.76
C LEU A 130 3.74 -5.35 -9.41
N ALA A 131 2.85 -4.87 -10.29
CA ALA A 131 1.83 -3.89 -9.94
C ALA A 131 0.50 -4.61 -9.76
N ILE A 132 -0.08 -4.53 -8.56
CA ILE A 132 -1.38 -5.13 -8.22
C ILE A 132 -2.36 -4.03 -7.83
N THR A 133 -3.46 -3.90 -8.58
CA THR A 133 -4.52 -2.92 -8.31
C THR A 133 -5.77 -3.61 -7.80
N LEU A 134 -6.15 -3.32 -6.56
CA LEU A 134 -7.31 -3.88 -5.87
C LEU A 134 -8.37 -2.80 -5.63
N LYS A 135 -9.64 -3.16 -5.80
CA LYS A 135 -10.78 -2.41 -5.25
C LYS A 135 -11.25 -3.03 -3.94
N GLU A 136 -10.30 -3.52 -3.14
CA GLU A 136 -10.52 -4.05 -1.80
C GLU A 136 -9.30 -3.90 -0.88
N GLY A 137 -9.46 -4.33 0.36
CA GLY A 137 -8.54 -4.00 1.46
C GLY A 137 -8.79 -4.92 2.66
N LYS A 138 -8.65 -6.24 2.43
CA LYS A 138 -8.71 -7.24 3.50
C LYS A 138 -7.34 -7.38 4.19
N ASN A 139 -7.32 -7.95 5.39
CA ASN A 139 -6.09 -8.10 6.17
C ASN A 139 -5.00 -8.83 5.36
N ARG A 140 -3.85 -8.17 5.19
CA ARG A 140 -2.65 -8.68 4.49
C ARG A 140 -2.93 -9.24 3.09
N GLN A 141 -4.00 -8.78 2.43
CA GLN A 141 -4.53 -9.40 1.22
C GLN A 141 -3.49 -9.62 0.11
N VAL A 142 -2.72 -8.59 -0.26
CA VAL A 142 -1.71 -8.69 -1.34
C VAL A 142 -0.64 -9.74 -1.02
N ARG A 143 -0.19 -9.80 0.24
CA ARG A 143 0.82 -10.79 0.68
C ARG A 143 0.27 -12.22 0.63
N ARG A 144 -0.98 -12.39 1.04
CA ARG A 144 -1.68 -13.69 0.98
C ARG A 144 -1.91 -14.15 -0.46
N MET A 145 -2.34 -13.24 -1.34
CA MET A 145 -2.55 -13.52 -2.76
C MET A 145 -1.27 -13.98 -3.44
N THR A 146 -0.18 -13.24 -3.28
CA THR A 146 1.11 -13.56 -3.91
C THR A 146 1.72 -14.85 -3.36
N ALA A 147 1.62 -15.10 -2.05
CA ALA A 147 2.03 -16.37 -1.46
C ALA A 147 1.22 -17.58 -1.99
N ALA A 148 -0.09 -17.42 -2.17
CA ALA A 148 -0.97 -18.49 -2.67
C ALA A 148 -0.69 -18.91 -4.12
N VAL A 149 -0.01 -18.06 -4.90
CA VAL A 149 0.47 -18.40 -6.25
C VAL A 149 1.97 -18.76 -6.28
N GLY A 150 2.58 -19.00 -5.12
CA GLY A 150 3.98 -19.42 -5.03
C GLY A 150 5.01 -18.29 -5.15
N LEU A 151 4.60 -17.03 -4.98
CA LEU A 151 5.46 -15.84 -5.12
C LEU A 151 5.44 -14.98 -3.83
N PRO A 152 6.04 -15.42 -2.71
CA PRO A 152 5.97 -14.68 -1.45
C PRO A 152 6.45 -13.22 -1.57
N THR A 153 5.70 -12.29 -0.98
CA THR A 153 6.05 -10.86 -0.97
C THR A 153 7.26 -10.56 -0.07
N LEU A 154 8.29 -9.92 -0.62
CA LEU A 154 9.48 -9.41 0.08
C LEU A 154 9.34 -7.92 0.47
N ARG A 155 8.69 -7.13 -0.39
CA ARG A 155 8.45 -5.69 -0.20
C ARG A 155 7.09 -5.31 -0.76
N LEU A 156 6.37 -4.46 -0.03
CA LEU A 156 5.04 -4.00 -0.41
C LEU A 156 4.95 -2.50 -0.26
N VAL A 157 4.76 -1.79 -1.36
CA VAL A 157 4.63 -0.33 -1.41
C VAL A 157 3.28 0.02 -1.99
N ARG A 158 2.40 0.69 -1.23
CA ARG A 158 1.16 1.23 -1.81
C ARG A 158 1.52 2.50 -2.57
N SER A 159 1.50 2.45 -3.89
CA SER A 159 1.90 3.58 -4.74
C SER A 159 0.77 4.52 -5.08
N ALA A 160 -0.50 4.07 -5.02
CA ALA A 160 -1.64 4.90 -5.35
C ALA A 160 -2.92 4.52 -4.57
N ILE A 161 -3.77 5.52 -4.34
CA ILE A 161 -5.13 5.41 -3.79
C ILE A 161 -6.02 6.37 -4.58
N GLY A 162 -6.96 5.84 -5.37
CA GLY A 162 -7.85 6.64 -6.21
C GLY A 162 -7.04 7.59 -7.12
N PRO A 163 -7.27 8.91 -7.06
CA PRO A 163 -6.56 9.89 -7.89
C PRO A 163 -5.13 10.22 -7.42
N PHE A 164 -4.75 9.81 -6.20
CA PHE A 164 -3.45 10.15 -5.62
C PHE A 164 -2.43 9.05 -5.84
N SER A 165 -1.21 9.43 -6.19
CA SER A 165 -0.10 8.49 -6.35
C SER A 165 1.24 9.12 -6.02
N LEU A 166 2.22 8.30 -5.62
CA LEU A 166 3.60 8.72 -5.42
C LEU A 166 4.33 9.07 -6.72
N ALA A 167 3.77 8.69 -7.88
CA ALA A 167 4.30 9.10 -9.18
C ALA A 167 3.88 10.53 -9.53
N SER A 168 2.63 10.92 -9.20
CA SER A 168 2.12 12.27 -9.44
C SER A 168 2.42 13.25 -8.30
N HIS A 169 2.60 12.74 -7.09
CA HIS A 169 2.94 13.50 -5.88
C HIS A 169 4.21 12.85 -5.27
N PRO A 170 5.39 13.14 -5.84
CA PRO A 170 6.63 12.52 -5.38
C PRO A 170 6.92 12.93 -3.95
N LEU A 171 7.00 11.92 -3.07
CA LEU A 171 7.31 12.04 -1.66
C LEU A 171 8.30 10.93 -1.32
N LEU A 172 9.42 11.25 -0.68
CA LEU A 172 10.31 10.26 -0.08
C LEU A 172 9.72 9.72 1.22
N PRO A 173 10.21 8.57 1.74
CA PRO A 173 9.72 8.02 3.00
C PRO A 173 9.81 9.02 4.14
N GLY A 174 8.70 9.23 4.83
CA GLY A 174 8.61 10.18 5.95
C GLY A 174 8.19 11.58 5.51
N GLU A 175 8.14 11.86 4.21
CA GLU A 175 7.63 13.13 3.68
C GLU A 175 6.11 13.10 3.51
N TRP A 176 5.52 14.30 3.58
CA TRP A 176 4.10 14.52 3.37
C TRP A 176 3.85 15.83 2.63
N CYS A 177 2.67 15.93 2.02
CA CYS A 177 2.15 17.18 1.47
C CYS A 177 0.64 17.29 1.70
N GLU A 178 0.12 18.51 1.62
CA GLU A 178 -1.31 18.77 1.59
C GLU A 178 -1.83 18.83 0.15
N VAL A 179 -3.01 18.28 -0.05
CA VAL A 179 -3.76 18.38 -1.30
C VAL A 179 -5.20 18.78 -0.99
N PRO A 180 -5.90 19.45 -1.93
CA PRO A 180 -7.33 19.64 -1.80
C PRO A 180 -8.04 18.28 -1.66
N ALA A 181 -8.97 18.16 -0.72
CA ALA A 181 -9.81 16.96 -0.55
C ALA A 181 -10.80 16.76 -1.73
N GLU A 182 -10.85 17.72 -2.64
CA GLU A 182 -11.61 17.67 -3.87
C GLU A 182 -11.16 16.46 -4.68
N ASN A 183 -12.08 15.57 -5.05
CA ASN A 183 -11.93 14.42 -5.98
C ASN A 183 -11.78 13.01 -5.37
N ILE A 184 -11.83 12.82 -4.05
CA ILE A 184 -12.04 11.47 -3.49
C ILE A 184 -13.52 11.09 -3.62
N GLY A 185 -13.82 9.88 -4.11
CA GLY A 185 -15.18 9.32 -4.09
C GLY A 185 -16.13 9.82 -5.18
N LYS A 186 -15.65 10.66 -6.12
CA LYS A 186 -16.40 11.04 -7.34
C LYS A 186 -16.08 10.05 -8.45
N THR A 187 -16.62 8.84 -8.39
CA THR A 187 -16.71 7.94 -9.56
C THR A 187 -18.15 7.54 -9.79
#